data_AF-A0A2V5NJY3-F1
#
_entry.id   AF-A0A2V5NJY3-F1
#
_cell.length_a   1.000
_cell.length_b   1.000
_cell.length_c   1.000
_cell.angle_alpha   90.00
_cell.angle_beta   90.00
_cell.angle_gamma   90.00
#
_symmetry.space_group_name_H-M   'P 1'
#
loop_
_entity.id
_entity.type
_entity.pdbx_description
1 polymer ?
#
loop_
_entity_poly.entity_id
_entity_poly.type
_entity_poly.pdbx_seq_one_letter_code
_entity_poly.pdbx_strand_id
1 'polypeptide(L)'
;MDGLNPRQSHRISLALAFLACAPLARAQVAPPPAPPVISSAPFSIETTESTTAQLYSIGDPTNEEQYYLELINRARANPTAEGIRLATTTDSNVLAAYSAFGVNLVLMQSQFAVLPPAPPLSMNATLMTAARAHSQNMLQNNYQGHSGPDGSLTTRLQSYTSGANGWSIGENVYAYSKSVWYGHAGFEVDWGGSAATGGMQSPPGHRQNIHSATFREVGIGVVLGSNGGSGGVGPQLVTQDFGTVGGLLPFVTGVVYRDLNNNGFYEPGEGVGGVTVTVSNSNSYAVTSSSGGYSVPVPGSGTYTVTFGGGSVPTNQKNVSVSNGQNVKSDYVVTGSATPTPTPPGAPRLANISTRAVVGTSANVLIGGFIVTGTESKKVIVRGIGPSLALPGKMLDPILELHDSSGAVIAANDNWGQNANSAEIADSGVAPTNPSESAILMSLAPGSYTAVLSGVNQTMGTAVVEVYDLDGAANSKLANISTRVFVQSDDNVLIGGLIVVGQSAVDAIVRAIGPSLTVPGAMADPTLELRDASGTLLASNDNWRSTQQTAIIDTGVAPTRDAESAIVTTFSPGSYTAIVRGANGTTGVAVVEVYQLN
;
A
#
# COMPACT_ATOMS: atom_id res chain seq x y z
N MET A 1 87.83 -23.63 5.77
CA MET A 1 86.38 -23.39 5.82
C MET A 1 85.74 -24.20 4.69
N ASP A 2 86.02 -25.50 4.59
CA ASP A 2 85.53 -26.64 5.40
C ASP A 2 84.10 -27.03 4.96
N GLY A 3 83.84 -28.19 4.34
CA GLY A 3 84.73 -29.32 4.07
C GLY A 3 84.08 -30.42 3.20
N LEU A 4 84.99 -31.25 2.64
CA LEU A 4 85.02 -32.73 2.53
C LEU A 4 83.80 -33.42 1.82
N ASN A 5 83.85 -33.94 0.58
CA ASN A 5 84.67 -35.03 -0.05
C ASN A 5 84.40 -36.45 0.55
N PRO A 6 84.58 -37.57 -0.18
CA PRO A 6 83.93 -38.05 -1.42
C PRO A 6 83.29 -39.46 -1.30
N ARG A 7 82.70 -39.90 -2.42
CA ARG A 7 82.22 -41.25 -2.79
C ARG A 7 83.22 -42.38 -2.53
N GLN A 8 82.71 -43.55 -2.14
CA GLN A 8 83.23 -44.85 -2.62
C GLN A 8 82.12 -45.91 -2.78
N SER A 9 82.40 -46.79 -3.74
CA SER A 9 81.63 -47.86 -4.36
C SER A 9 82.05 -49.25 -3.89
N HIS A 10 81.18 -50.26 -4.06
CA HIS A 10 81.41 -51.68 -4.50
C HIS A 10 80.28 -52.56 -3.95
N ARG A 11 79.41 -53.18 -4.78
CA ARG A 11 79.52 -54.44 -5.56
C ARG A 11 79.73 -55.70 -4.73
N ILE A 12 78.88 -56.72 -4.96
CA ILE A 12 79.06 -58.21 -5.02
C ILE A 12 77.64 -58.84 -4.91
N SER A 13 77.06 -59.40 -5.99
CA SER A 13 77.10 -60.81 -6.48
C SER A 13 76.56 -61.83 -5.45
N LEU A 14 75.73 -62.84 -5.73
CA LEU A 14 75.79 -63.91 -6.75
C LEU A 14 74.51 -64.78 -6.58
N ALA A 15 73.74 -65.09 -7.65
CA ALA A 15 73.50 -66.41 -8.27
C ALA A 15 73.11 -67.58 -7.31
N LEU A 16 72.20 -68.52 -7.61
CA LEU A 16 72.08 -69.35 -8.83
C LEU A 16 70.86 -70.32 -8.70
N ALA A 17 70.44 -70.90 -9.84
CA ALA A 17 69.93 -72.28 -10.05
C ALA A 17 68.52 -72.70 -9.56
N PHE A 18 67.71 -73.53 -10.25
CA PHE A 18 67.77 -74.24 -11.55
C PHE A 18 66.42 -74.97 -11.82
N LEU A 19 66.23 -75.43 -13.07
CA LEU A 19 65.27 -76.44 -13.62
C LEU A 19 63.81 -75.97 -13.90
N ALA A 20 63.37 -75.82 -15.17
CA ALA A 20 63.04 -76.83 -16.21
C ALA A 20 61.86 -77.72 -15.79
N CYS A 21 60.78 -78.00 -16.53
CA CYS A 21 60.46 -78.15 -17.97
C CYS A 21 58.90 -78.23 -17.99
N ALA A 22 58.07 -77.77 -18.94
CA ALA A 22 58.02 -78.03 -20.37
C ALA A 22 56.90 -77.16 -21.03
N PRO A 23 56.85 -77.03 -22.37
CA PRO A 23 56.23 -75.89 -23.04
C PRO A 23 55.01 -76.19 -23.94
N LEU A 24 54.32 -75.09 -24.28
CA LEU A 24 53.60 -74.74 -25.52
C LEU A 24 52.21 -75.32 -25.83
N ALA A 25 51.19 -74.45 -25.73
CA ALA A 25 50.29 -74.14 -26.85
C ALA A 25 49.77 -72.69 -26.73
N ARG A 26 49.69 -72.00 -27.86
CA ARG A 26 49.68 -70.55 -28.05
C ARG A 26 48.25 -69.96 -28.02
N ALA A 27 48.00 -68.92 -27.24
CA ALA A 27 46.94 -67.95 -27.51
C ALA A 27 47.16 -66.61 -26.80
N GLN A 28 47.22 -65.54 -27.61
CA GLN A 28 47.00 -64.12 -27.32
C GLN A 28 47.61 -63.48 -26.05
N VAL A 29 48.54 -62.55 -26.29
CA VAL A 29 48.97 -61.54 -25.31
C VAL A 29 47.74 -60.74 -24.89
N ALA A 30 47.34 -60.87 -23.62
CA ALA A 30 46.37 -59.98 -23.00
C ALA A 30 47.00 -58.56 -22.83
N PRO A 31 46.21 -57.49 -22.92
CA PRO A 31 46.70 -56.12 -22.72
C PRO A 31 47.32 -55.95 -21.32
N PRO A 32 48.23 -54.99 -21.12
CA PRO A 32 48.78 -54.70 -19.80
C PRO A 32 47.67 -54.42 -18.78
N PRO A 33 47.86 -54.79 -17.50
CA PRO A 33 46.86 -54.58 -16.46
C PRO A 33 46.49 -53.10 -16.37
N ALA A 34 45.19 -52.85 -16.21
CA ALA A 34 44.67 -51.50 -16.06
C ALA A 34 45.36 -50.78 -14.89
N PRO A 35 45.71 -49.49 -15.04
CA PRO A 35 46.21 -48.69 -13.93
C PRO A 35 45.18 -48.68 -12.78
N PRO A 36 45.63 -48.47 -11.53
CA PRO A 36 44.75 -48.49 -10.37
C PRO A 36 43.58 -47.52 -10.55
N VAL A 37 42.37 -47.99 -10.29
CA VAL A 37 41.15 -47.18 -10.28
C VAL A 37 41.24 -46.24 -9.09
N ILE A 38 41.66 -44.99 -9.33
CA ILE A 38 41.31 -43.89 -8.44
C ILE A 38 39.83 -43.65 -8.69
N SER A 39 38.99 -44.05 -7.75
CA SER A 39 37.58 -43.62 -7.73
C SER A 39 37.55 -42.13 -7.43
N SER A 40 37.78 -41.30 -8.45
CA SER A 40 37.32 -39.92 -8.43
C SER A 40 35.80 -39.98 -8.46
N ALA A 41 35.17 -39.61 -7.35
CA ALA A 41 33.77 -39.23 -7.33
C ALA A 41 33.48 -38.32 -8.54
N PRO A 42 32.29 -38.40 -9.15
CA PRO A 42 31.97 -37.56 -10.30
C PRO A 42 32.26 -36.11 -9.93
N PHE A 43 33.06 -35.48 -10.79
CA PHE A 43 33.34 -34.06 -10.75
C PHE A 43 32.00 -33.35 -10.97
N SER A 44 31.29 -33.06 -9.88
CA SER A 44 30.22 -32.09 -9.92
C SER A 44 30.92 -30.77 -10.23
N ILE A 45 30.72 -30.28 -11.44
CA ILE A 45 30.77 -28.83 -11.64
C ILE A 45 29.68 -28.34 -10.68
N GLU A 46 30.07 -27.81 -9.52
CA GLU A 46 29.23 -26.85 -8.84
C GLU A 46 29.05 -25.73 -9.85
N THR A 47 27.98 -25.83 -10.64
CA THR A 47 27.21 -24.66 -11.00
C THR A 47 27.04 -23.93 -9.68
N THR A 48 27.76 -22.83 -9.52
CA THR A 48 27.34 -21.78 -8.62
C THR A 48 25.88 -21.56 -9.01
N GLU A 49 24.96 -22.05 -8.18
CA GLU A 49 23.60 -21.58 -8.25
C GLU A 49 23.76 -20.07 -8.11
N SER A 50 23.52 -19.37 -9.22
CA SER A 50 23.09 -18.00 -9.15
C SER A 50 21.77 -18.06 -8.39
N THR A 51 21.83 -18.09 -7.06
CA THR A 51 20.66 -17.97 -6.22
C THR A 51 20.12 -16.57 -6.51
N THR A 52 19.12 -16.51 -7.39
CA THR A 52 18.39 -15.27 -7.63
C THR A 52 17.88 -14.83 -6.26
N ALA A 53 18.36 -13.69 -5.77
CA ALA A 53 17.97 -13.19 -4.45
C ALA A 53 16.43 -13.18 -4.35
N GLN A 54 15.89 -13.56 -3.20
CA GLN A 54 14.44 -13.65 -3.00
C GLN A 54 13.85 -12.31 -2.54
N LEU A 55 12.69 -11.95 -3.06
CA LEU A 55 11.97 -10.77 -2.61
C LEU A 55 11.52 -10.96 -1.16
N TYR A 56 11.93 -10.05 -0.28
CA TYR A 56 11.39 -9.90 1.06
C TYR A 56 10.40 -8.73 1.04
N SER A 57 9.16 -8.98 1.47
CA SER A 57 8.10 -7.98 1.50
C SER A 57 7.68 -7.67 2.93
N ILE A 58 7.58 -6.38 3.24
CA ILE A 58 6.99 -5.87 4.47
C ILE A 58 5.47 -5.64 4.35
N GLY A 59 4.88 -6.00 3.20
CA GLY A 59 3.54 -5.58 2.81
C GLY A 59 3.57 -4.17 2.20
N ASP A 60 2.41 -3.50 2.20
CA ASP A 60 2.26 -2.13 1.70
C ASP A 60 1.65 -1.25 2.82
N PRO A 61 2.50 -0.74 3.75
CA PRO A 61 2.04 0.20 4.78
C PRO A 61 1.53 1.50 4.16
N THR A 62 0.48 2.08 4.73
CA THR A 62 0.03 3.41 4.33
C THR A 62 1.05 4.48 4.71
N ASN A 63 0.87 5.70 4.21
CA ASN A 63 1.74 6.82 4.58
C ASN A 63 1.74 7.08 6.10
N GLU A 64 0.59 6.95 6.75
CA GLU A 64 0.41 7.13 8.19
C GLU A 64 1.09 6.03 9.00
N GLU A 65 0.96 4.77 8.56
CA GLU A 65 1.59 3.62 9.23
C GLU A 65 3.11 3.68 9.10
N GLN A 66 3.62 4.05 7.93
CA GLN A 66 5.05 4.32 7.75
C GLN A 66 5.49 5.47 8.66
N TYR A 67 4.72 6.56 8.75
CA TYR A 67 5.06 7.71 9.60
C TYR A 67 5.12 7.33 11.09
N TYR A 68 4.19 6.48 11.57
CA TYR A 68 4.29 5.92 12.92
C TYR A 68 5.58 5.12 13.12
N LEU A 69 5.98 4.26 12.17
CA LEU A 69 7.23 3.50 12.27
C LEU A 69 8.44 4.45 12.37
N GLU A 70 8.46 5.51 11.56
CA GLU A 70 9.52 6.50 11.57
C GLU A 70 9.62 7.23 12.92
N LEU A 71 8.48 7.62 13.50
CA LEU A 71 8.43 8.25 14.82
C LEU A 71 8.89 7.29 15.94
N ILE A 72 8.44 6.03 15.91
CA ILE A 72 8.89 4.97 16.82
C ILE A 72 10.41 4.79 16.74
N ASN A 73 10.94 4.65 15.52
CA ASN A 73 12.36 4.40 15.32
C ASN A 73 13.23 5.62 15.67
N ARG A 74 12.73 6.85 15.45
CA ARG A 74 13.37 8.08 15.92
C ARG A 74 13.42 8.13 17.44
N ALA A 75 12.32 7.78 18.10
CA ALA A 75 12.23 7.74 19.56
C ALA A 75 13.19 6.71 20.16
N ARG A 76 13.19 5.49 19.61
CA ARG A 76 14.09 4.40 20.02
C ARG A 76 15.57 4.77 19.84
N ALA A 77 15.92 5.47 18.77
CA ALA A 77 17.30 5.85 18.49
C ALA A 77 17.84 6.90 19.47
N ASN A 78 16.99 7.82 19.93
CA ASN A 78 17.38 8.86 20.90
C ASN A 78 16.20 9.26 21.82
N PRO A 79 15.94 8.48 22.88
CA PRO A 79 14.81 8.72 23.76
C PRO A 79 14.85 10.09 24.43
N THR A 80 16.03 10.55 24.86
CA THR A 80 16.22 11.88 25.45
C THR A 80 15.78 13.00 24.52
N ALA A 81 16.17 12.93 23.24
CA ALA A 81 15.77 13.93 22.25
C ALA A 81 14.27 13.87 21.94
N GLU A 82 13.67 12.68 21.93
CA GLU A 82 12.23 12.53 21.74
C GLU A 82 11.43 13.13 22.90
N GLY A 83 11.86 12.89 24.14
CA GLY A 83 11.27 13.53 25.32
C GLY A 83 11.30 15.05 25.25
N ILE A 84 12.37 15.64 24.70
CA ILE A 84 12.45 17.08 24.43
C ILE A 84 11.45 17.49 23.33
N ARG A 85 11.40 16.79 22.20
CA ARG A 85 10.46 17.09 21.10
C ARG A 85 9.01 17.07 21.57
N LEU A 86 8.64 16.09 22.39
CA LEU A 86 7.30 15.97 22.97
C LEU A 86 7.01 17.11 23.96
N ALA A 87 7.99 17.52 24.77
CA ALA A 87 7.83 18.62 25.70
C ALA A 87 7.76 19.99 25.01
N THR A 88 8.38 20.16 23.84
CA THR A 88 8.39 21.41 23.07
C THR A 88 7.43 21.41 21.88
N THR A 89 6.51 20.45 21.82
CA THR A 89 5.49 20.36 20.77
C THR A 89 4.64 21.63 20.72
N THR A 90 4.28 22.06 19.49
CA THR A 90 3.34 23.15 19.25
C THR A 90 1.97 22.65 18.78
N ASP A 91 1.78 21.33 18.72
CA ASP A 91 0.50 20.73 18.31
C ASP A 91 -0.59 21.03 19.34
N SER A 92 -1.63 21.74 18.89
CA SER A 92 -2.72 22.20 19.76
C SER A 92 -3.50 21.07 20.43
N ASN A 93 -3.63 19.92 19.76
CA ASN A 93 -4.33 18.77 20.32
C ASN A 93 -3.52 18.11 21.43
N VAL A 94 -2.20 17.97 21.23
CA VAL A 94 -1.29 17.44 22.27
C VAL A 94 -1.23 18.39 23.46
N LEU A 95 -1.13 19.70 23.24
CA LEU A 95 -1.16 20.69 24.32
C LEU A 95 -2.47 20.65 25.11
N ALA A 96 -3.61 20.43 24.44
CA ALA A 96 -4.89 20.22 25.10
C ALA A 96 -4.90 18.95 25.96
N ALA A 97 -4.31 17.84 25.48
CA ALA A 97 -4.15 16.62 26.27
C ALA A 97 -3.25 16.83 27.50
N TYR A 98 -2.12 17.54 27.35
CA TYR A 98 -1.25 17.87 28.48
C TYR A 98 -1.99 18.66 29.56
N SER A 99 -2.80 19.64 29.16
CA SER A 99 -3.63 20.40 30.10
C SER A 99 -4.71 19.53 30.74
N ALA A 100 -5.37 18.66 29.96
CA ALA A 100 -6.46 17.82 30.45
C ALA A 100 -5.99 16.77 31.47
N PHE A 101 -4.83 16.17 31.23
CA PHE A 101 -4.27 15.12 32.10
C PHE A 101 -3.28 15.66 33.14
N GLY A 102 -2.96 16.96 33.13
CA GLY A 102 -2.01 17.57 34.05
C GLY A 102 -0.59 17.02 33.89
N VAL A 103 -0.14 16.85 32.64
CA VAL A 103 1.15 16.22 32.32
C VAL A 103 2.31 17.09 32.83
N ASN A 104 3.14 16.53 33.71
CA ASN A 104 4.35 17.17 34.19
C ASN A 104 5.49 16.94 33.19
N LEU A 105 5.72 17.91 32.31
CA LEU A 105 6.72 17.83 31.24
C LEU A 105 8.16 17.68 31.76
N VAL A 106 8.50 18.26 32.91
CA VAL A 106 9.84 18.13 33.51
C VAL A 106 10.07 16.69 33.98
N LEU A 107 9.07 16.10 34.65
CA LEU A 107 9.13 14.69 35.04
C LEU A 107 9.19 13.78 33.81
N MET A 108 8.34 14.03 32.81
CA MET A 108 8.34 13.29 31.55
C MET A 108 9.73 13.30 30.90
N GLN A 109 10.33 14.47 30.70
CA GLN A 109 11.68 14.60 30.14
C GLN A 109 12.73 13.85 30.97
N SER A 110 12.63 13.89 32.31
CA SER A 110 13.55 13.15 33.18
C SER A 110 13.42 11.63 33.04
N GLN A 111 12.21 11.12 32.78
CA GLN A 111 11.98 9.70 32.52
C GLN A 111 12.53 9.28 31.14
N PHE A 112 12.39 10.12 30.11
CA PHE A 112 12.99 9.87 28.80
C PHE A 112 14.52 9.90 28.84
N ALA A 113 15.11 10.80 29.65
CA ALA A 113 16.56 10.96 29.74
C ALA A 113 17.30 9.73 30.28
N VAL A 114 16.59 8.80 30.94
CA VAL A 114 17.17 7.57 31.48
C VAL A 114 16.85 6.32 30.65
N LEU A 115 16.07 6.45 29.57
CA LEU A 115 15.78 5.33 28.68
C LEU A 115 17.00 5.01 27.80
N PRO A 116 17.43 3.74 27.72
CA PRO A 116 18.49 3.35 26.81
C PRO A 116 18.00 3.42 25.36
N PRO A 117 18.86 3.81 24.39
CA PRO A 117 18.55 3.65 22.98
C PRO A 117 18.28 2.18 22.62
N ALA A 118 17.34 1.95 21.71
CA ALA A 118 16.99 0.63 21.21
C ALA A 118 17.16 0.55 19.67
N PRO A 119 17.48 -0.62 19.11
CA PRO A 119 17.58 -0.80 17.66
C PRO A 119 16.25 -0.50 16.96
N PRO A 120 16.25 -0.06 15.69
CA PRO A 120 15.02 0.18 14.94
C PRO A 120 14.21 -1.12 14.77
N LEU A 121 12.89 -0.97 14.68
CA LEU A 121 11.98 -2.04 14.31
C LEU A 121 11.84 -2.09 12.79
N SER A 122 11.69 -3.31 12.26
CA SER A 122 11.25 -3.54 10.88
C SER A 122 9.72 -3.65 10.83
N MET A 123 9.09 -3.09 9.80
CA MET A 123 7.68 -3.39 9.53
C MET A 123 7.52 -4.89 9.20
N ASN A 124 6.43 -5.51 9.63
CA ASN A 124 6.09 -6.90 9.31
C ASN A 124 4.63 -7.00 8.81
N ALA A 125 4.44 -7.61 7.64
CA ALA A 125 3.15 -7.69 6.97
C ALA A 125 2.08 -8.45 7.78
N THR A 126 2.48 -9.53 8.46
CA THR A 126 1.58 -10.37 9.26
C THR A 126 1.10 -9.63 10.50
N LEU A 127 2.03 -8.99 11.23
CA LEU A 127 1.69 -8.13 12.36
C LEU A 127 0.80 -6.95 11.91
N MET A 128 1.13 -6.31 10.79
CA MET A 128 0.37 -5.16 10.26
C MET A 128 -1.06 -5.55 9.92
N THR A 129 -1.26 -6.71 9.30
CA THR A 129 -2.60 -7.24 8.99
C THR A 129 -3.43 -7.45 10.26
N ALA A 130 -2.83 -8.02 11.31
CA ALA A 130 -3.50 -8.22 12.59
C ALA A 130 -3.83 -6.89 13.29
N ALA A 131 -2.90 -5.94 13.27
CA ALA A 131 -3.08 -4.60 13.84
C ALA A 131 -4.21 -3.84 13.14
N ARG A 132 -4.27 -3.86 11.79
CA ARG A 132 -5.36 -3.24 11.01
C ARG A 132 -6.70 -3.86 11.35
N ALA A 133 -6.76 -5.18 11.43
CA ALA A 133 -7.98 -5.90 11.80
C ALA A 133 -8.47 -5.52 13.20
N HIS A 134 -7.56 -5.36 14.16
CA HIS A 134 -7.92 -4.96 15.53
C HIS A 134 -8.37 -3.51 15.63
N SER A 135 -7.70 -2.59 14.94
CA SER A 135 -8.16 -1.19 14.83
C SER A 135 -9.55 -1.11 14.20
N GLN A 136 -9.82 -1.92 13.17
CA GLN A 136 -11.15 -2.03 12.58
C GLN A 136 -12.18 -2.62 13.56
N ASN A 137 -11.78 -3.59 14.38
CA ASN A 137 -12.64 -4.19 15.39
C ASN A 137 -13.03 -3.18 16.49
N MET A 138 -12.05 -2.42 17.00
CA MET A 138 -12.28 -1.32 17.94
C MET A 138 -13.24 -0.27 17.38
N LEU A 139 -13.10 0.08 16.09
CA LEU A 139 -14.00 1.02 15.42
C LEU A 139 -15.42 0.47 15.34
N GLN A 140 -15.60 -0.75 14.84
CA GLN A 140 -16.91 -1.37 14.65
C GLN A 140 -17.67 -1.56 15.96
N ASN A 141 -16.97 -1.94 17.02
CA ASN A 141 -17.56 -2.26 18.32
C ASN A 141 -17.48 -1.10 19.32
N ASN A 142 -17.00 0.08 18.88
CA ASN A 142 -16.93 1.31 19.67
C ASN A 142 -16.27 1.12 21.05
N TYR A 143 -15.03 0.61 21.07
CA TYR A 143 -14.27 0.40 22.30
C TYR A 143 -12.77 0.63 22.10
N GLN A 144 -12.04 0.78 23.21
CA GLN A 144 -10.59 0.70 23.25
C GLN A 144 -10.17 -0.44 24.20
N GLY A 145 -9.36 -1.37 23.73
CA GLY A 145 -8.77 -2.38 24.61
C GLY A 145 -8.02 -3.46 23.85
N HIS A 146 -7.08 -4.11 24.53
CA HIS A 146 -6.22 -5.18 23.98
C HIS A 146 -6.94 -6.49 23.62
N SER A 147 -8.21 -6.60 24.00
CA SER A 147 -9.03 -7.78 23.71
C SER A 147 -10.44 -7.32 23.40
N GLY A 148 -11.05 -7.97 22.41
CA GLY A 148 -12.42 -7.72 21.99
C GLY A 148 -13.06 -8.96 21.38
N PRO A 149 -14.13 -8.79 20.59
CA PRO A 149 -14.76 -9.88 19.84
C PRO A 149 -13.82 -10.65 18.91
N ASP A 150 -12.69 -10.05 18.51
CA ASP A 150 -11.62 -10.66 17.71
C ASP A 150 -10.59 -11.45 18.54
N GLY A 151 -10.77 -11.51 19.87
CA GLY A 151 -9.96 -12.31 20.78
C GLY A 151 -8.80 -11.55 21.43
N SER A 152 -7.88 -12.30 22.03
CA SER A 152 -6.68 -11.77 22.69
C SER A 152 -5.57 -11.45 21.69
N LEU A 153 -4.56 -10.67 22.10
CA LEU A 153 -3.35 -10.45 21.32
C LEU A 153 -2.72 -11.76 20.82
N THR A 154 -2.56 -12.76 21.71
CA THR A 154 -1.98 -14.05 21.34
C THR A 154 -2.81 -14.79 20.28
N THR A 155 -4.14 -14.64 20.33
CA THR A 155 -5.05 -15.20 19.31
C THR A 155 -4.86 -14.50 17.98
N ARG A 156 -4.83 -13.16 17.98
CA ARG A 156 -4.66 -12.34 16.76
C ARG A 156 -3.29 -12.53 16.10
N LEU A 157 -2.24 -12.75 16.89
CA LEU A 157 -0.87 -12.95 16.42
C LEU A 157 -0.48 -14.42 16.26
N GLN A 158 -1.46 -15.33 16.20
CA GLN A 158 -1.18 -16.76 16.02
C GLN A 158 -0.40 -17.02 14.73
N SER A 159 -0.75 -16.39 13.61
CA SER A 159 -0.04 -16.56 12.33
C SER A 159 1.41 -16.08 12.37
N TYR A 160 1.75 -15.16 13.27
CA TYR A 160 3.11 -14.68 13.48
C TYR A 160 3.92 -15.60 14.42
N THR A 161 3.27 -16.20 15.41
CA THR A 161 3.94 -16.97 16.46
C THR A 161 3.93 -18.49 16.22
N SER A 162 3.05 -18.99 15.35
CA SER A 162 2.90 -20.42 15.09
C SER A 162 4.16 -21.02 14.49
N GLY A 163 4.72 -22.05 15.14
CA GLY A 163 5.93 -22.74 14.67
C GLY A 163 7.24 -22.03 15.04
N ALA A 164 7.19 -20.87 15.71
CA ALA A 164 8.39 -20.19 16.18
C ALA A 164 9.01 -20.90 17.39
N ASN A 165 10.34 -21.05 17.38
CA ASN A 165 11.11 -21.61 18.50
C ASN A 165 11.35 -20.54 19.59
N GLY A 166 10.26 -20.11 20.22
CA GLY A 166 10.21 -19.00 21.15
C GLY A 166 9.81 -17.69 20.48
N TRP A 167 9.12 -16.82 21.22
CA TRP A 167 8.65 -15.53 20.73
C TRP A 167 8.41 -14.56 21.89
N SER A 168 8.33 -13.27 21.56
CA SER A 168 7.88 -12.20 22.44
C SER A 168 6.99 -11.27 21.62
N ILE A 169 5.83 -10.94 22.17
CA ILE A 169 4.85 -10.04 21.53
C ILE A 169 4.42 -8.96 22.53
N GLY A 170 4.03 -7.81 22.02
CA GLY A 170 3.48 -6.70 22.79
C GLY A 170 2.51 -5.88 21.94
N GLU A 171 1.69 -5.06 22.58
CA GLU A 171 0.70 -4.27 21.85
C GLU A 171 0.49 -2.90 22.50
N ASN A 172 0.34 -1.88 21.66
CA ASN A 172 -0.25 -0.60 22.02
C ASN A 172 -1.55 -0.36 21.25
N VAL A 173 -2.59 0.16 21.90
CA VAL A 173 -3.87 0.50 21.26
C VAL A 173 -4.33 1.90 21.65
N TYR A 174 -4.79 2.69 20.68
CA TYR A 174 -5.40 3.99 20.95
C TYR A 174 -6.55 4.26 19.97
N ALA A 175 -7.76 4.38 20.49
CA ALA A 175 -8.98 4.54 19.72
C ALA A 175 -9.45 6.01 19.61
N TYR A 176 -8.74 6.95 20.22
CA TYR A 176 -9.10 8.38 20.26
C TYR A 176 -8.01 9.27 19.66
N SER A 177 -7.20 8.71 18.76
CA SER A 177 -6.16 9.48 18.09
C SER A 177 -6.80 10.53 17.17
N LYS A 178 -6.21 11.72 17.12
CA LYS A 178 -6.65 12.81 16.24
C LYS A 178 -5.76 12.97 15.01
N SER A 179 -4.53 12.47 15.07
CA SER A 179 -3.51 12.51 14.04
C SER A 179 -2.41 11.53 14.42
N VAL A 180 -1.53 11.17 13.47
CA VAL A 180 -0.40 10.28 13.76
C VAL A 180 0.49 10.83 14.88
N TRP A 181 0.83 12.13 14.81
CA TRP A 181 1.64 12.78 15.84
C TRP A 181 0.94 12.78 17.21
N TYR A 182 -0.36 13.04 17.25
CA TYR A 182 -1.14 12.98 18.50
C TYR A 182 -1.15 11.58 19.10
N GLY A 183 -1.35 10.53 18.30
CA GLY A 183 -1.33 9.15 18.80
C GLY A 183 0.06 8.70 19.23
N HIS A 184 1.12 9.09 18.51
CA HIS A 184 2.51 8.83 18.90
C HIS A 184 2.83 9.49 20.24
N ALA A 185 2.49 10.78 20.40
CA ALA A 185 2.59 11.46 21.68
C ALA A 185 1.77 10.77 22.77
N GLY A 186 0.60 10.23 22.45
CA GLY A 186 -0.24 9.50 23.40
C GLY A 186 0.43 8.24 23.93
N PHE A 187 1.02 7.44 23.05
CA PHE A 187 1.76 6.24 23.46
C PHE A 187 3.06 6.55 24.18
N GLU A 188 3.81 7.54 23.72
CA GLU A 188 5.08 7.92 24.31
C GLU A 188 4.87 8.62 25.66
N VAL A 189 4.02 9.63 25.77
CA VAL A 189 3.76 10.30 27.05
C VAL A 189 2.99 9.38 27.99
N ASP A 190 2.16 8.50 27.44
CA ASP A 190 1.29 7.58 28.18
C ASP A 190 0.42 8.32 29.20
N TRP A 191 -0.27 9.37 28.74
CA TRP A 191 -1.12 10.19 29.59
C TRP A 191 -2.36 9.43 30.08
N GLY A 192 -2.91 9.87 31.21
CA GLY A 192 -4.05 9.19 31.87
C GLY A 192 -3.72 8.64 33.26
N GLY A 193 -2.65 9.12 33.89
CA GLY A 193 -2.30 8.79 35.27
C GLY A 193 -2.86 9.77 36.31
N SER A 194 -2.17 9.86 37.44
CA SER A 194 -2.54 10.72 38.57
C SER A 194 -1.59 11.91 38.70
N ALA A 195 -1.96 12.90 39.52
CA ALA A 195 -1.05 14.00 39.85
C ALA A 195 0.28 13.50 40.48
N ALA A 196 0.25 12.40 41.25
CA ALA A 196 1.43 11.80 41.85
C ALA A 196 2.42 11.22 40.82
N THR A 197 1.91 10.84 39.64
CA THR A 197 2.71 10.31 38.52
C THR A 197 2.93 11.37 37.43
N GLY A 198 2.59 12.64 37.72
CA GLY A 198 2.71 13.75 36.78
C GLY A 198 1.78 13.63 35.58
N GLY A 199 0.57 13.11 35.77
CA GLY A 199 -0.45 12.95 34.71
C GLY A 199 -0.23 11.77 33.76
N MET A 200 0.89 11.04 33.91
CA MET A 200 1.26 9.89 33.09
C MET A 200 0.97 8.57 33.81
N GLN A 201 0.67 7.51 33.07
CA GLN A 201 0.51 6.16 33.62
C GLN A 201 1.81 5.68 34.28
N SER A 202 1.67 4.85 35.32
CA SER A 202 2.79 4.27 36.06
C SER A 202 2.53 2.80 36.36
N PRO A 203 3.26 1.87 35.72
CA PRO A 203 4.27 2.12 34.68
C PRO A 203 3.68 2.70 33.38
N PRO A 204 4.45 3.46 32.57
CA PRO A 204 4.02 3.90 31.25
C PRO A 204 4.17 2.75 30.24
N GLY A 205 3.22 1.81 30.27
CA GLY A 205 3.27 0.55 29.51
C GLY A 205 3.44 0.75 28.01
N HIS A 206 2.78 1.77 27.42
CA HIS A 206 2.88 2.02 25.98
C HIS A 206 4.29 2.47 25.56
N ARG A 207 4.90 3.38 26.35
CA ARG A 207 6.30 3.79 26.21
C ARG A 207 7.24 2.60 26.39
N GLN A 208 6.99 1.75 27.39
CA GLN A 208 7.83 0.57 27.63
C GLN A 208 7.83 -0.40 26.45
N ASN A 209 6.69 -0.59 25.78
CA ASN A 209 6.63 -1.37 24.54
C ASN A 209 7.47 -0.73 23.43
N ILE A 210 7.29 0.58 23.18
CA ILE A 210 8.03 1.32 22.15
C ILE A 210 9.54 1.26 22.38
N HIS A 211 10.02 1.36 23.61
CA HIS A 211 11.45 1.37 23.95
C HIS A 211 12.02 -0.02 24.31
N SER A 212 11.22 -1.08 24.20
CA SER A 212 11.69 -2.44 24.50
C SER A 212 12.76 -2.90 23.50
N ALA A 213 13.92 -3.28 24.01
CA ALA A 213 15.01 -3.88 23.21
C ALA A 213 14.70 -5.32 22.75
N THR A 214 13.65 -5.94 23.28
CA THR A 214 13.25 -7.30 22.92
C THR A 214 12.60 -7.36 21.55
N PHE A 215 11.81 -6.35 21.18
CA PHE A 215 11.10 -6.32 19.91
C PHE A 215 12.01 -5.92 18.76
N ARG A 216 11.84 -6.60 17.63
CA ARG A 216 12.61 -6.39 16.39
C ARG A 216 11.73 -6.11 15.19
N GLU A 217 10.45 -6.43 15.28
CA GLU A 217 9.45 -6.19 14.26
C GLU A 217 8.23 -5.49 14.86
N VAL A 218 7.48 -4.78 14.01
CA VAL A 218 6.21 -4.16 14.38
C VAL A 218 5.25 -4.23 13.20
N GLY A 219 3.97 -4.39 13.49
CA GLY A 219 2.87 -4.13 12.59
C GLY A 219 2.08 -2.94 13.11
N ILE A 220 1.80 -1.98 12.24
CA ILE A 220 1.05 -0.78 12.62
C ILE A 220 -0.20 -0.74 11.77
N GLY A 221 -1.37 -0.74 12.41
CA GLY A 221 -2.65 -0.67 11.73
C GLY A 221 -3.34 0.63 12.06
N VAL A 222 -3.59 1.46 11.05
CA VAL A 222 -4.33 2.72 11.19
C VAL A 222 -5.68 2.61 10.50
N VAL A 223 -6.76 2.90 11.22
CA VAL A 223 -8.11 2.98 10.67
C VAL A 223 -8.69 4.36 10.96
N LEU A 224 -9.09 5.06 9.90
CA LEU A 224 -9.76 6.35 10.00
C LEU A 224 -11.28 6.14 10.10
N GLY A 225 -11.92 6.83 11.01
CA GLY A 225 -13.35 6.76 11.23
C GLY A 225 -13.75 7.09 12.66
N SER A 226 -15.04 7.33 12.85
CA SER A 226 -15.64 7.55 14.17
C SER A 226 -16.87 6.68 14.33
N ASN A 227 -17.12 6.22 15.55
CA ASN A 227 -18.32 5.46 15.91
C ASN A 227 -18.76 5.86 17.33
N GLY A 228 -20.06 5.80 17.64
CA GLY A 228 -20.58 6.03 19.00
C GLY A 228 -20.88 7.48 19.40
N GLY A 229 -20.71 8.46 18.50
CA GLY A 229 -21.04 9.87 18.78
C GLY A 229 -20.17 10.51 19.87
N SER A 230 -20.77 11.36 20.71
CA SER A 230 -20.04 12.05 21.80
C SER A 230 -19.57 11.05 22.86
N GLY A 231 -18.25 10.85 22.96
CA GLY A 231 -17.64 9.85 23.85
C GLY A 231 -17.40 8.49 23.19
N GLY A 232 -17.68 8.38 21.89
CA GLY A 232 -17.28 7.23 21.08
C GLY A 232 -15.83 7.29 20.59
N VAL A 233 -15.41 6.29 19.83
CA VAL A 233 -14.06 6.17 19.26
C VAL A 233 -13.90 6.99 17.97
N GLY A 234 -12.65 7.30 17.61
CA GLY A 234 -12.26 8.09 16.45
C GLY A 234 -11.64 9.44 16.79
N PRO A 235 -11.25 10.24 15.78
CA PRO A 235 -11.37 9.99 14.34
C PRO A 235 -10.31 9.04 13.76
N GLN A 236 -9.31 8.63 14.54
CA GLN A 236 -8.30 7.69 14.14
C GLN A 236 -8.09 6.64 15.24
N LEU A 237 -8.10 5.38 14.82
CA LEU A 237 -7.75 4.24 15.64
C LEU A 237 -6.40 3.71 15.17
N VAL A 238 -5.54 3.36 16.13
CA VAL A 238 -4.22 2.80 15.85
C VAL A 238 -3.91 1.66 16.79
N THR A 239 -3.41 0.57 16.21
CA THR A 239 -2.84 -0.58 16.91
C THR A 239 -1.38 -0.72 16.48
N GLN A 240 -0.48 -0.91 17.45
CA GLN A 240 0.94 -1.24 17.22
C GLN A 240 1.20 -2.61 17.82
N ASP A 241 1.32 -3.63 16.98
CA ASP A 241 1.64 -5.00 17.38
C ASP A 241 3.15 -5.23 17.23
N PHE A 242 3.84 -5.38 18.35
CA PHE A 242 5.28 -5.59 18.41
C PHE A 242 5.60 -7.09 18.48
N GLY A 243 6.71 -7.50 17.85
CA GLY A 243 7.08 -8.90 17.79
C GLY A 243 8.57 -9.17 17.68
N THR A 244 8.97 -10.34 18.17
CA THR A 244 10.22 -11.05 17.85
C THR A 244 9.97 -12.55 17.93
N VAL A 245 10.49 -13.31 16.96
CA VAL A 245 10.47 -14.79 16.95
C VAL A 245 11.89 -15.37 17.00
N GLY A 246 12.02 -16.60 17.50
CA GLY A 246 13.29 -17.32 17.58
C GLY A 246 13.87 -17.58 16.20
N GLY A 247 15.17 -17.31 16.02
CA GLY A 247 15.87 -17.49 14.75
C GLY A 247 15.73 -16.33 13.76
N LEU A 248 15.09 -15.22 14.15
CA LEU A 248 14.94 -14.04 13.31
C LEU A 248 16.31 -13.44 12.94
N LEU A 249 16.58 -13.28 11.65
CA LEU A 249 17.79 -12.61 11.14
C LEU A 249 17.73 -11.09 11.38
N PRO A 250 18.86 -10.38 11.60
CA PRO A 250 18.91 -8.92 11.58
C PRO A 250 18.36 -8.34 10.27
N PHE A 251 17.71 -7.18 10.33
CA PHE A 251 17.25 -6.45 9.16
C PHE A 251 18.06 -5.19 8.92
N VAL A 252 18.37 -4.91 7.65
CA VAL A 252 18.57 -3.55 7.16
C VAL A 252 17.20 -3.04 6.75
N THR A 253 16.69 -2.01 7.42
CA THR A 253 15.37 -1.43 7.17
C THR A 253 15.47 0.07 6.96
N GLY A 254 14.46 0.71 6.39
CA GLY A 254 14.43 2.15 6.25
C GLY A 254 13.34 2.61 5.30
N VAL A 255 13.45 3.85 4.87
CA VAL A 255 12.53 4.47 3.92
C VAL A 255 13.29 5.17 2.79
N VAL A 256 12.78 5.06 1.57
CA VAL A 256 13.22 5.88 0.44
C VAL A 256 12.19 7.00 0.27
N TYR A 257 12.63 8.25 0.36
CA TYR A 257 11.73 9.39 0.33
C TYR A 257 12.36 10.63 -0.28
N ARG A 258 11.51 11.56 -0.70
CA ARG A 258 11.87 12.90 -1.16
C ARG A 258 11.53 13.86 -0.03
N ASP A 259 12.55 14.41 0.61
CA ASP A 259 12.39 15.41 1.66
C ASP A 259 11.91 16.74 1.04
N LEU A 260 10.59 16.96 1.06
CA LEU A 260 9.93 18.04 0.35
C LEU A 260 10.04 19.38 1.09
N ASN A 261 10.24 19.34 2.41
CA ASN A 261 10.36 20.52 3.26
C ASN A 261 11.75 20.69 3.88
N ASN A 262 12.72 19.86 3.48
CA ASN A 262 14.11 19.91 3.91
C ASN A 262 14.32 19.71 5.42
N ASN A 263 13.46 18.92 6.06
CA ASN A 263 13.53 18.62 7.50
C ASN A 263 14.38 17.37 7.82
N GLY A 264 14.79 16.61 6.80
CA GLY A 264 15.58 15.37 6.93
C GLY A 264 14.83 14.21 7.59
N PHE A 265 13.50 14.19 7.52
CA PHE A 265 12.64 13.18 8.14
C PHE A 265 11.42 12.89 7.27
N TYR A 266 11.11 11.60 7.08
CA TYR A 266 9.94 11.20 6.30
C TYR A 266 8.64 11.75 6.92
N GLU A 267 7.82 12.34 6.06
CA GLU A 267 6.43 12.68 6.35
C GLU A 267 5.45 12.03 5.34
N PRO A 268 4.17 11.88 5.72
CA PRO A 268 3.16 11.30 4.83
C PRO A 268 3.14 11.97 3.45
N GLY A 269 3.33 11.16 2.40
CA GLY A 269 3.34 11.61 1.00
C GLY A 269 4.73 11.83 0.40
N GLU A 270 5.81 11.69 1.18
CA GLU A 270 7.18 11.83 0.69
C GLU A 270 7.79 10.52 0.16
N GLY A 271 7.14 9.39 0.44
CA GLY A 271 7.61 8.06 0.10
C GLY A 271 7.82 7.83 -1.40
N VAL A 272 8.84 7.05 -1.74
CA VAL A 272 9.11 6.64 -3.12
C VAL A 272 9.02 5.12 -3.23
N GLY A 273 7.91 4.65 -3.79
CA GLY A 273 7.67 3.22 -4.06
C GLY A 273 8.39 2.70 -5.30
N GLY A 274 8.49 1.37 -5.39
CA GLY A 274 9.05 0.68 -6.56
C GLY A 274 10.58 0.71 -6.67
N VAL A 275 11.28 1.21 -5.65
CA VAL A 275 12.75 1.21 -5.61
C VAL A 275 13.23 -0.16 -5.17
N THR A 276 14.06 -0.79 -6.00
CA THR A 276 14.73 -2.05 -5.65
C THR A 276 15.86 -1.77 -4.66
N VAL A 277 15.86 -2.47 -3.54
CA VAL A 277 16.88 -2.38 -2.51
C VAL A 277 17.58 -3.73 -2.38
N THR A 278 18.85 -3.79 -2.74
CA THR A 278 19.69 -4.97 -2.56
C THR A 278 20.72 -4.71 -1.46
N VAL A 279 21.07 -5.78 -0.73
CA VAL A 279 22.10 -5.71 0.31
C VAL A 279 23.16 -6.76 0.01
N SER A 280 24.43 -6.34 -0.06
CA SER A 280 25.55 -7.25 -0.33
C SER A 280 25.52 -8.46 0.60
N ASN A 281 25.82 -9.66 0.11
CA ASN A 281 25.84 -10.90 0.91
C ASN A 281 24.49 -11.28 1.56
N SER A 282 23.38 -10.63 1.17
CA SER A 282 22.03 -11.12 1.49
C SER A 282 21.52 -12.01 0.36
N ASN A 283 20.81 -13.06 0.73
CA ASN A 283 20.04 -13.88 -0.22
C ASN A 283 18.66 -13.26 -0.53
N SER A 284 18.42 -12.03 -0.05
CA SER A 284 17.16 -11.31 -0.22
C SER A 284 17.37 -9.91 -0.77
N TYR A 285 16.33 -9.39 -1.42
CA TYR A 285 16.19 -7.99 -1.80
C TYR A 285 14.79 -7.50 -1.43
N ALA A 286 14.57 -6.20 -1.44
CA ALA A 286 13.24 -5.61 -1.25
C ALA A 286 12.87 -4.73 -2.44
N VAL A 287 11.58 -4.47 -2.59
CA VAL A 287 11.05 -3.34 -3.36
C VAL A 287 10.33 -2.45 -2.37
N THR A 288 10.59 -1.15 -2.41
CA THR A 288 9.94 -0.21 -1.49
C THR A 288 8.43 -0.21 -1.67
N SER A 289 7.69 -0.16 -0.56
CA SER A 289 6.23 0.03 -0.54
C SER A 289 5.81 1.34 -1.20
N SER A 290 4.51 1.54 -1.42
CA SER A 290 3.98 2.82 -1.92
C SER A 290 4.40 4.02 -1.06
N SER A 291 4.52 3.82 0.26
CA SER A 291 5.03 4.77 1.26
C SER A 291 6.56 4.83 1.37
N GLY A 292 7.29 4.07 0.54
CA GLY A 292 8.76 4.08 0.47
C GLY A 292 9.48 3.17 1.46
N GLY A 293 8.76 2.49 2.36
CA GLY A 293 9.33 1.60 3.37
C GLY A 293 9.92 0.33 2.79
N TYR A 294 10.98 -0.20 3.40
CA TYR A 294 11.57 -1.49 3.02
C TYR A 294 12.26 -2.19 4.19
N SER A 295 12.47 -3.49 4.06
CA SER A 295 13.38 -4.27 4.91
C SER A 295 14.05 -5.40 4.13
N VAL A 296 15.32 -5.66 4.41
CA VAL A 296 16.07 -6.78 3.85
C VAL A 296 16.73 -7.54 5.00
N PRO A 297 16.43 -8.84 5.21
CA PRO A 297 17.13 -9.65 6.19
C PRO A 297 18.59 -9.85 5.76
N VAL A 298 19.50 -9.89 6.72
CA VAL A 298 20.93 -10.15 6.47
C VAL A 298 21.44 -11.30 7.36
N PRO A 299 22.50 -12.03 6.93
CA PRO A 299 22.90 -13.27 7.62
C PRO A 299 23.36 -13.11 9.07
N GLY A 300 23.76 -11.91 9.50
CA GLY A 300 24.27 -11.69 10.85
C GLY A 300 24.94 -10.34 11.04
N SER A 301 25.90 -10.27 11.95
CA SER A 301 26.71 -9.07 12.15
C SER A 301 27.75 -8.94 11.04
N GLY A 302 27.95 -7.72 10.55
CA GLY A 302 28.85 -7.44 9.45
C GLY A 302 28.65 -6.05 8.87
N THR A 303 29.55 -5.67 7.97
CA THR A 303 29.38 -4.47 7.14
C THR A 303 28.75 -4.89 5.81
N TYR A 304 27.71 -4.17 5.44
CA TYR A 304 26.92 -4.43 4.25
C TYR A 304 26.83 -3.18 3.39
N THR A 305 26.88 -3.34 2.06
CA THR A 305 26.55 -2.27 1.11
C THR A 305 25.10 -2.42 0.69
N VAL A 306 24.29 -1.44 1.03
CA VAL A 306 22.91 -1.27 0.56
C VAL A 306 22.94 -0.54 -0.76
N THR A 307 22.32 -1.10 -1.79
CA THR A 307 22.17 -0.48 -3.11
C THR A 307 20.70 -0.22 -3.38
N PHE A 308 20.36 1.05 -3.59
CA PHE A 308 19.07 1.51 -4.06
C PHE A 308 19.15 1.70 -5.58
N GLY A 309 18.20 1.15 -6.34
CA GLY A 309 18.13 1.31 -7.79
C GLY A 309 16.76 0.95 -8.34
N GLY A 310 16.47 1.32 -9.59
CA GLY A 310 15.13 1.19 -10.17
C GLY A 310 14.17 2.29 -9.72
N GLY A 311 12.86 2.15 -9.97
CA GLY A 311 11.84 3.05 -9.40
C GLY A 311 11.95 4.55 -9.75
N SER A 312 12.54 4.90 -10.89
CA SER A 312 12.77 6.32 -11.30
C SER A 312 13.60 7.15 -10.31
N VAL A 313 14.45 6.53 -9.50
CA VAL A 313 15.44 7.23 -8.66
C VAL A 313 16.88 6.99 -9.13
N PRO A 314 17.81 7.94 -8.92
CA PRO A 314 19.22 7.68 -9.14
C PRO A 314 19.70 6.51 -8.29
N THR A 315 20.59 5.69 -8.85
CA THR A 315 21.24 4.63 -8.06
C THR A 315 22.01 5.26 -6.90
N ASN A 316 21.81 4.75 -5.70
CA ASN A 316 22.52 5.18 -4.50
C ASN A 316 23.07 3.98 -3.73
N GLN A 317 24.24 4.13 -3.13
CA GLN A 317 24.85 3.10 -2.29
C GLN A 317 25.24 3.65 -0.93
N LYS A 318 24.98 2.87 0.12
CA LYS A 318 25.33 3.21 1.50
C LYS A 318 25.91 1.99 2.20
N ASN A 319 26.99 2.19 2.94
CA ASN A 319 27.52 1.15 3.82
C ASN A 319 26.84 1.24 5.19
N VAL A 320 26.40 0.10 5.70
CA VAL A 320 25.78 -0.04 7.02
C VAL A 320 26.51 -1.11 7.82
N SER A 321 26.59 -0.94 9.13
CA SER A 321 27.19 -1.93 10.04
C SER A 321 26.11 -2.51 10.93
N VAL A 322 25.88 -3.81 10.80
CA VAL A 322 25.02 -4.59 11.67
C VAL A 322 25.87 -5.22 12.76
N SER A 323 25.48 -5.02 14.02
CA SER A 323 26.20 -5.56 15.18
C SER A 323 25.23 -6.26 16.12
N ASN A 324 25.72 -7.27 16.83
CA ASN A 324 24.97 -8.03 17.83
C ASN A 324 23.64 -8.63 17.32
N GLY A 325 23.53 -8.88 16.01
CA GLY A 325 22.29 -9.38 15.40
C GLY A 325 21.11 -8.41 15.47
N GLN A 326 21.35 -7.12 15.69
CA GLN A 326 20.33 -6.08 15.79
C GLN A 326 19.99 -5.50 14.42
N ASN A 327 18.78 -4.94 14.28
CA ASN A 327 18.42 -4.22 13.07
C ASN A 327 19.23 -2.93 12.93
N VAL A 328 19.38 -2.45 11.70
CA VAL A 328 19.95 -1.15 11.39
C VAL A 328 19.05 -0.38 10.44
N LYS A 329 18.92 0.93 10.65
CA LYS A 329 18.13 1.83 9.79
C LYS A 329 19.03 2.45 8.73
N SER A 330 18.59 2.48 7.48
CA SER A 330 19.31 3.08 6.35
C SER A 330 18.33 3.72 5.39
N ASP A 331 18.12 5.01 5.52
CA ASP A 331 17.22 5.73 4.62
C ASP A 331 17.93 6.13 3.34
N TYR A 332 17.16 6.34 2.28
CA TYR A 332 17.65 7.05 1.09
C TYR A 332 16.78 8.29 0.86
N VAL A 333 17.35 9.45 1.20
CA VAL A 333 16.80 10.75 0.81
C VAL A 333 17.21 11.03 -0.63
N VAL A 334 16.24 11.04 -1.54
CA VAL A 334 16.49 11.21 -2.97
C VAL A 334 16.82 12.68 -3.24
N THR A 335 18.12 12.97 -3.41
CA THR A 335 18.61 14.31 -3.78
C THR A 335 18.80 14.40 -5.29
N GLY A 336 17.96 15.20 -5.96
CA GLY A 336 18.10 15.57 -7.38
C GLY A 336 17.61 14.54 -8.43
N SER A 337 16.48 14.83 -9.07
CA SER A 337 16.32 14.98 -10.54
C SER A 337 14.84 15.26 -10.87
N ALA A 338 14.64 16.23 -11.77
CA ALA A 338 13.48 17.09 -11.96
C ALA A 338 13.05 17.83 -10.69
N THR A 339 13.42 19.11 -10.59
CA THR A 339 12.52 20.08 -9.97
C THR A 339 11.26 20.06 -10.85
N PRO A 340 10.09 19.51 -10.43
CA PRO A 340 8.88 20.20 -10.83
C PRO A 340 9.07 21.60 -10.27
N THR A 341 9.12 22.61 -11.15
CA THR A 341 8.80 23.98 -10.74
C THR A 341 7.65 23.87 -9.74
N PRO A 342 7.75 24.44 -8.52
CA PRO A 342 6.84 24.14 -7.42
C PRO A 342 5.43 24.14 -7.98
N THR A 343 4.87 22.94 -8.15
CA THR A 343 3.45 22.86 -8.43
C THR A 343 2.85 23.13 -7.06
N PRO A 344 2.03 24.19 -6.93
CA PRO A 344 1.34 24.50 -5.68
C PRO A 344 0.75 23.21 -5.09
N PRO A 345 0.67 23.07 -3.76
CA PRO A 345 0.09 21.89 -3.11
C PRO A 345 -1.12 21.45 -3.89
N GLY A 346 -1.07 20.23 -4.44
CA GLY A 346 -1.92 19.81 -5.56
C GLY A 346 -3.34 20.27 -5.31
N ALA A 347 -3.82 21.21 -6.14
CA ALA A 347 -5.16 21.74 -6.02
C ALA A 347 -6.13 20.57 -5.90
N PRO A 348 -7.07 20.61 -4.95
CA PRO A 348 -7.87 19.45 -4.59
C PRO A 348 -8.57 18.96 -5.86
N ARG A 349 -8.52 17.65 -6.13
CA ARG A 349 -8.96 17.10 -7.43
C ARG A 349 -9.71 15.79 -7.27
N LEU A 350 -10.60 15.50 -8.21
CA LEU A 350 -11.24 14.19 -8.33
C LEU A 350 -10.19 13.19 -8.85
N ALA A 351 -9.91 12.11 -8.12
CA ALA A 351 -8.87 11.14 -8.49
C ALA A 351 -9.39 9.77 -8.93
N ASN A 352 -10.65 9.45 -8.63
CA ASN A 352 -11.28 8.22 -9.09
C ASN A 352 -12.79 8.42 -9.22
N ILE A 353 -13.37 7.79 -10.24
CA ILE A 353 -14.80 7.48 -10.27
C ILE A 353 -15.01 6.03 -10.67
N SER A 354 -15.88 5.40 -9.90
CA SER A 354 -16.44 4.09 -10.18
C SER A 354 -17.92 4.24 -10.50
N THR A 355 -18.48 3.43 -11.40
CA THR A 355 -19.93 3.36 -11.57
C THR A 355 -20.41 1.94 -11.61
N ARG A 356 -21.32 1.61 -10.69
CA ARG A 356 -21.95 0.30 -10.59
C ARG A 356 -23.36 0.37 -11.13
N ALA A 357 -23.67 -0.51 -12.09
CA ALA A 357 -25.03 -0.73 -12.56
C ALA A 357 -25.18 -2.11 -13.22
N VAL A 358 -26.43 -2.52 -13.45
CA VAL A 358 -26.73 -3.71 -14.27
C VAL A 358 -26.42 -3.39 -15.73
N VAL A 359 -25.48 -4.13 -16.31
CA VAL A 359 -25.11 -4.02 -17.73
C VAL A 359 -26.09 -4.85 -18.55
N GLY A 360 -26.79 -4.19 -19.47
CA GLY A 360 -27.68 -4.82 -20.46
C GLY A 360 -26.98 -5.12 -21.78
N THR A 361 -27.77 -5.54 -22.77
CA THR A 361 -27.27 -5.82 -24.14
C THR A 361 -27.49 -4.62 -25.08
N SER A 362 -26.76 -4.60 -26.20
CA SER A 362 -26.93 -3.60 -27.27
C SER A 362 -26.86 -2.15 -26.75
N ALA A 363 -27.94 -1.37 -26.85
CA ALA A 363 -27.96 0.03 -26.43
C ALA A 363 -27.95 0.25 -24.90
N ASN A 364 -28.05 -0.84 -24.11
CA ASN A 364 -28.14 -0.83 -22.64
C ASN A 364 -26.83 -1.28 -21.95
N VAL A 365 -25.71 -1.25 -22.66
CA VAL A 365 -24.36 -1.42 -22.07
C VAL A 365 -24.03 -0.30 -21.10
N LEU A 366 -23.08 -0.52 -20.19
CA LEU A 366 -22.66 0.50 -19.23
C LEU A 366 -21.61 1.40 -19.88
N ILE A 367 -21.86 2.71 -19.86
CA ILE A 367 -21.02 3.68 -20.56
C ILE A 367 -20.53 4.73 -19.56
N GLY A 368 -19.25 4.70 -19.23
CA GLY A 368 -18.58 5.71 -18.41
C GLY A 368 -17.82 6.70 -19.28
N GLY A 369 -18.27 7.95 -19.35
CA GLY A 369 -17.57 9.05 -20.00
C GLY A 369 -16.65 9.79 -19.01
N PHE A 370 -15.47 10.19 -19.47
CA PHE A 370 -14.57 11.05 -18.69
C PHE A 370 -13.82 12.04 -19.59
N ILE A 371 -13.42 13.18 -19.02
CA ILE A 371 -12.66 14.21 -19.73
C ILE A 371 -11.30 14.37 -19.09
N VAL A 372 -10.24 14.22 -19.89
CA VAL A 372 -8.89 14.65 -19.54
C VAL A 372 -8.76 16.12 -19.94
N THR A 373 -8.54 17.00 -18.97
CA THR A 373 -8.25 18.43 -19.24
C THR A 373 -6.82 18.76 -18.86
N GLY A 374 -6.33 19.93 -19.25
CA GLY A 374 -4.96 20.36 -19.03
C GLY A 374 -4.14 20.37 -20.33
N THR A 375 -2.82 20.39 -20.21
CA THR A 375 -1.90 20.56 -21.34
C THR A 375 -1.06 19.32 -21.64
N GLU A 376 -1.05 18.34 -20.74
CA GLU A 376 -0.21 17.14 -20.86
C GLU A 376 -1.06 15.87 -20.94
N SER A 377 -0.53 14.83 -21.57
CA SER A 377 -1.19 13.52 -21.55
C SER A 377 -1.28 12.97 -20.13
N LYS A 378 -2.36 12.28 -19.83
CA LYS A 378 -2.69 11.71 -18.52
C LYS A 378 -2.57 10.19 -18.58
N LYS A 379 -1.70 9.59 -17.77
CA LYS A 379 -1.66 8.14 -17.60
C LYS A 379 -2.85 7.70 -16.74
N VAL A 380 -3.72 6.87 -17.30
CA VAL A 380 -4.89 6.33 -16.62
C VAL A 380 -4.93 4.81 -16.71
N ILE A 381 -5.64 4.19 -15.76
CA ILE A 381 -6.15 2.83 -15.92
C ILE A 381 -7.67 2.85 -15.85
N VAL A 382 -8.31 2.28 -16.86
CA VAL A 382 -9.76 2.05 -16.93
C VAL A 382 -10.00 0.58 -16.63
N ARG A 383 -10.91 0.25 -15.71
CA ARG A 383 -11.21 -1.14 -15.29
C ARG A 383 -12.67 -1.48 -15.51
N GLY A 384 -12.92 -2.73 -15.87
CA GLY A 384 -14.24 -3.38 -15.90
C GLY A 384 -14.29 -4.51 -14.89
N ILE A 385 -14.97 -4.30 -13.77
CA ILE A 385 -15.04 -5.24 -12.64
C ILE A 385 -16.40 -5.92 -12.61
N GLY A 386 -16.42 -7.24 -12.53
CA GLY A 386 -17.65 -8.05 -12.55
C GLY A 386 -17.55 -9.22 -11.59
N PRO A 387 -16.76 -10.26 -11.91
CA PRO A 387 -16.56 -11.44 -11.06
C PRO A 387 -16.12 -11.13 -9.62
N SER A 388 -15.31 -10.09 -9.41
CA SER A 388 -14.81 -9.69 -8.09
C SER A 388 -15.86 -9.00 -7.22
N LEU A 389 -17.03 -8.67 -7.77
CA LEU A 389 -18.12 -8.11 -6.98
C LEU A 389 -18.68 -9.18 -6.02
N ALA A 390 -18.85 -8.83 -4.75
CA ALA A 390 -19.50 -9.66 -3.75
C ALA A 390 -21.04 -9.53 -3.82
N LEU A 391 -21.62 -9.61 -5.02
CA LEU A 391 -23.04 -9.40 -5.28
C LEU A 391 -23.65 -10.55 -6.09
N PRO A 392 -24.93 -10.93 -5.84
CA PRO A 392 -25.67 -11.83 -6.72
C PRO A 392 -25.94 -11.15 -8.08
N GLY A 393 -26.06 -11.93 -9.15
CA GLY A 393 -26.36 -11.41 -10.49
C GLY A 393 -25.24 -10.60 -11.15
N LYS A 394 -24.00 -10.71 -10.66
CA LYS A 394 -22.82 -10.06 -11.24
C LYS A 394 -22.48 -10.59 -12.63
N MET A 395 -21.92 -9.71 -13.45
CA MET A 395 -21.34 -10.06 -14.75
C MET A 395 -20.13 -10.98 -14.54
N LEU A 396 -20.09 -12.09 -15.26
CA LEU A 396 -19.04 -13.10 -15.11
C LEU A 396 -17.83 -12.89 -16.02
N ASP A 397 -18.00 -12.11 -17.08
CA ASP A 397 -16.96 -11.92 -18.10
C ASP A 397 -17.12 -10.55 -18.80
N PRO A 398 -16.60 -9.47 -18.17
CA PRO A 398 -16.69 -8.10 -18.70
C PRO A 398 -15.65 -7.77 -19.79
N ILE A 399 -16.13 -7.33 -20.95
CA ILE A 399 -15.35 -6.69 -22.02
C ILE A 399 -15.41 -5.18 -21.88
N LEU A 400 -14.25 -4.53 -21.90
CA LEU A 400 -14.09 -3.07 -21.87
C LEU A 400 -13.55 -2.55 -23.20
N GLU A 401 -14.19 -1.52 -23.75
CA GLU A 401 -13.68 -0.73 -24.86
C GLU A 401 -13.46 0.72 -24.43
N LEU A 402 -12.42 1.37 -24.92
CA LEU A 402 -12.15 2.78 -24.73
C LEU A 402 -12.23 3.50 -26.07
N HIS A 403 -13.03 4.55 -26.14
CA HIS A 403 -13.32 5.32 -27.34
C HIS A 403 -12.84 6.77 -27.16
N ASP A 404 -12.38 7.40 -28.25
CA ASP A 404 -12.05 8.83 -28.29
C ASP A 404 -13.27 9.71 -28.65
N SER A 405 -13.05 11.02 -28.78
CA SER A 405 -14.10 12.01 -29.09
C SER A 405 -14.71 11.88 -30.49
N SER A 406 -14.08 11.14 -31.39
CA SER A 406 -14.65 10.80 -32.71
C SER A 406 -15.57 9.57 -32.65
N GLY A 407 -15.59 8.86 -31.52
CA GLY A 407 -16.28 7.58 -31.34
C GLY A 407 -15.49 6.38 -31.87
N ALA A 408 -14.20 6.56 -32.18
CA ALA A 408 -13.34 5.46 -32.61
C ALA A 408 -12.83 4.67 -31.39
N VAL A 409 -12.79 3.34 -31.49
CA VAL A 409 -12.19 2.47 -30.48
C VAL A 409 -10.67 2.64 -30.52
N ILE A 410 -10.08 3.10 -29.42
CA ILE A 410 -8.64 3.31 -29.26
C ILE A 410 -7.97 2.23 -28.42
N ALA A 411 -8.74 1.49 -27.62
CA ALA A 411 -8.30 0.27 -26.93
C ALA A 411 -9.48 -0.62 -26.58
N ALA A 412 -9.24 -1.92 -26.44
CA ALA A 412 -10.22 -2.87 -25.94
C ALA A 412 -9.52 -3.99 -25.16
N ASN A 413 -10.20 -4.54 -24.16
CA ASN A 413 -9.69 -5.66 -23.38
C ASN A 413 -10.84 -6.44 -22.71
N ASP A 414 -10.76 -7.76 -22.71
CA ASP A 414 -11.67 -8.68 -22.00
C ASP A 414 -11.03 -9.37 -20.79
N ASN A 415 -9.72 -9.67 -20.84
CA ASN A 415 -8.98 -10.35 -19.77
C ASN A 415 -7.66 -9.62 -19.50
N TRP A 416 -7.59 -8.84 -18.43
CA TRP A 416 -6.45 -7.95 -18.17
C TRP A 416 -5.10 -8.69 -18.08
N GLY A 417 -5.09 -9.93 -17.57
CA GLY A 417 -3.89 -10.75 -17.45
C GLY A 417 -3.32 -11.21 -18.79
N GLN A 418 -4.10 -11.10 -19.88
CA GLN A 418 -3.67 -11.45 -21.23
C GLN A 418 -3.13 -10.25 -22.03
N ASN A 419 -3.18 -9.05 -21.46
CA ASN A 419 -2.61 -7.86 -22.09
C ASN A 419 -1.09 -7.95 -22.20
N ALA A 420 -0.55 -7.35 -23.27
CA ALA A 420 0.89 -7.20 -23.45
C ALA A 420 1.55 -6.36 -22.34
N ASN A 421 0.81 -5.43 -21.74
CA ASN A 421 1.23 -4.61 -20.61
C ASN A 421 0.63 -5.09 -19.27
N SER A 422 0.26 -6.37 -19.15
CA SER A 422 -0.29 -6.95 -17.91
C SER A 422 0.63 -6.78 -16.70
N ALA A 423 1.95 -6.79 -16.89
CA ALA A 423 2.93 -6.47 -15.85
C ALA A 423 2.79 -5.02 -15.36
N GLU A 424 2.69 -4.04 -16.26
CA GLU A 424 2.48 -2.63 -15.87
C GLU A 424 1.11 -2.39 -15.22
N ILE A 425 0.09 -3.15 -15.64
CA ILE A 425 -1.23 -3.15 -15.00
C ILE A 425 -1.11 -3.69 -13.58
N ALA A 426 -0.39 -4.80 -13.36
CA ALA A 426 -0.12 -5.34 -12.03
C ALA A 426 0.65 -4.34 -11.15
N ASP A 427 1.66 -3.69 -11.73
CA ASP A 427 2.51 -2.70 -11.06
C ASP A 427 1.77 -1.37 -10.74
N SER A 428 0.59 -1.14 -11.31
CA SER A 428 -0.23 0.05 -11.03
C SER A 428 -0.80 0.08 -9.60
N GLY A 429 -0.76 -1.04 -8.87
CA GLY A 429 -1.36 -1.18 -7.53
C GLY A 429 -2.90 -1.28 -7.54
N VAL A 430 -3.53 -1.15 -8.71
CA VAL A 430 -4.99 -1.25 -8.90
C VAL A 430 -5.33 -2.22 -10.03
N ALA A 431 -4.59 -3.31 -10.22
CA ALA A 431 -5.01 -4.36 -11.13
C ALA A 431 -6.32 -5.03 -10.66
N PRO A 432 -7.21 -5.47 -11.58
CA PRO A 432 -8.31 -6.35 -11.20
C PRO A 432 -7.79 -7.64 -10.56
N THR A 433 -8.50 -8.18 -9.58
CA THR A 433 -8.06 -9.39 -8.87
C THR A 433 -8.53 -10.68 -9.53
N ASN A 434 -9.57 -10.63 -10.35
CA ASN A 434 -10.03 -11.76 -11.13
C ASN A 434 -9.43 -11.71 -12.55
N PRO A 435 -8.90 -12.82 -13.09
CA PRO A 435 -8.29 -12.84 -14.42
C PRO A 435 -9.29 -12.61 -15.57
N SER A 436 -10.58 -12.84 -15.35
CA SER A 436 -11.66 -12.58 -16.30
C SER A 436 -12.17 -11.13 -16.27
N GLU A 437 -11.52 -10.25 -15.51
CA GLU A 437 -11.85 -8.83 -15.50
C GLU A 437 -11.06 -8.06 -16.54
N SER A 438 -11.58 -6.91 -16.94
CA SER A 438 -10.96 -6.09 -17.97
C SER A 438 -10.21 -4.89 -17.41
N ALA A 439 -9.06 -4.57 -18.00
CA ALA A 439 -8.34 -3.34 -17.71
C ALA A 439 -7.62 -2.80 -18.95
N ILE A 440 -7.62 -1.48 -19.09
CA ILE A 440 -6.92 -0.72 -20.13
C ILE A 440 -6.03 0.29 -19.44
N LEU A 441 -4.71 0.12 -19.54
CA LEU A 441 -3.71 1.09 -19.08
C LEU A 441 -3.23 1.91 -20.28
N MET A 442 -3.44 3.23 -20.27
CA MET A 442 -3.13 4.10 -21.41
C MET A 442 -2.80 5.53 -20.99
N SER A 443 -1.91 6.19 -21.74
CA SER A 443 -1.71 7.64 -21.66
C SER A 443 -2.60 8.36 -22.66
N LEU A 444 -3.49 9.21 -22.18
CA LEU A 444 -4.51 9.89 -22.98
C LEU A 444 -4.20 11.39 -23.07
N ALA A 445 -4.24 11.95 -24.28
CA ALA A 445 -4.13 13.39 -24.45
C ALA A 445 -5.35 14.11 -23.83
N PRO A 446 -5.28 15.43 -23.58
CA PRO A 446 -6.46 16.19 -23.21
C PRO A 446 -7.59 16.03 -24.25
N GLY A 447 -8.78 15.63 -23.79
CA GLY A 447 -9.90 15.24 -24.65
C GLY A 447 -11.00 14.52 -23.90
N SER A 448 -12.10 14.25 -24.60
CA SER A 448 -13.24 13.46 -24.10
C SER A 448 -13.09 12.00 -24.51
N TYR A 449 -13.32 11.10 -23.55
CA TYR A 449 -13.19 9.66 -23.73
C TYR A 449 -14.40 8.94 -23.18
N THR A 450 -14.70 7.78 -23.77
CA THR A 450 -15.83 6.94 -23.37
C THR A 450 -15.38 5.51 -23.16
N ALA A 451 -15.58 4.99 -21.96
CA ALA A 451 -15.41 3.58 -21.63
C ALA A 451 -16.75 2.84 -21.78
N VAL A 452 -16.80 1.84 -22.64
CA VAL A 452 -17.98 1.00 -22.89
C VAL A 452 -17.73 -0.38 -22.31
N LEU A 453 -18.57 -0.79 -21.37
CA LEU A 453 -18.49 -2.10 -20.72
C LEU A 453 -19.67 -2.98 -21.13
N SER A 454 -19.37 -4.17 -21.63
CA SER A 454 -20.34 -5.18 -22.07
C SER A 454 -19.93 -6.57 -21.60
N GLY A 455 -20.85 -7.55 -21.61
CA GLY A 455 -20.51 -8.94 -21.29
C GLY A 455 -20.13 -9.75 -22.54
N VAL A 456 -19.17 -10.67 -22.41
CA VAL A 456 -18.88 -11.66 -23.46
C VAL A 456 -20.17 -12.38 -23.87
N ASN A 457 -20.36 -12.59 -25.17
CA ASN A 457 -21.57 -13.15 -25.76
C ASN A 457 -22.88 -12.40 -25.43
N GLN A 458 -22.80 -11.09 -25.16
CA GLN A 458 -23.95 -10.26 -24.76
C GLN A 458 -24.64 -10.76 -23.48
N THR A 459 -23.85 -11.28 -22.54
CA THR A 459 -24.37 -11.62 -21.21
C THR A 459 -24.71 -10.35 -20.43
N MET A 460 -25.76 -10.43 -19.61
CA MET A 460 -26.17 -9.35 -18.71
C MET A 460 -25.62 -9.62 -17.31
N GLY A 461 -25.45 -8.56 -16.52
CA GLY A 461 -25.12 -8.67 -15.11
C GLY A 461 -24.60 -7.38 -14.52
N THR A 462 -24.54 -7.30 -13.20
CA THR A 462 -23.99 -6.14 -12.49
C THR A 462 -22.48 -6.07 -12.69
N ALA A 463 -21.97 -4.92 -13.12
CA ALA A 463 -20.55 -4.67 -13.27
C ALA A 463 -20.21 -3.21 -12.92
N VAL A 464 -18.91 -2.90 -12.83
CA VAL A 464 -18.39 -1.58 -12.50
C VAL A 464 -17.38 -1.14 -13.55
N VAL A 465 -17.52 0.10 -14.06
CA VAL A 465 -16.42 0.79 -14.75
C VAL A 465 -15.74 1.73 -13.78
N GLU A 466 -14.41 1.73 -13.77
CA GLU A 466 -13.61 2.60 -12.92
C GLU A 466 -12.50 3.26 -13.75
N VAL A 467 -12.17 4.51 -13.44
CA VAL A 467 -11.05 5.24 -14.06
C VAL A 467 -10.17 5.82 -12.96
N TYR A 468 -8.92 5.39 -12.94
CA TYR A 468 -7.91 5.88 -12.00
C TYR A 468 -6.90 6.79 -12.71
N ASP A 469 -6.64 7.95 -12.11
CA ASP A 469 -5.47 8.76 -12.41
C ASP A 469 -4.22 8.08 -11.82
N LEU A 470 -3.31 7.65 -12.69
CA LEU A 470 -2.03 7.03 -12.30
C LEU A 470 -0.84 8.01 -12.41
N ASP A 471 -1.09 9.25 -12.78
CA ASP A 471 -0.08 10.27 -12.96
C ASP A 471 -0.55 11.59 -12.33
N GLY A 472 -0.42 11.66 -11.01
CA GLY A 472 -0.77 12.85 -10.25
C GLY A 472 0.16 14.05 -10.45
N ALA A 473 1.23 13.90 -11.25
CA ALA A 473 2.24 14.92 -11.49
C ALA A 473 2.05 15.66 -12.82
N ALA A 474 1.51 15.02 -13.86
CA ALA A 474 1.26 15.68 -15.13
C ALA A 474 0.19 16.80 -15.00
N ASN A 475 0.39 17.89 -15.74
CA ASN A 475 -0.49 19.06 -15.81
C ASN A 475 -1.76 18.76 -16.62
N SER A 476 -2.49 17.77 -16.14
CA SER A 476 -3.80 17.34 -16.62
C SER A 476 -4.60 16.71 -15.49
N LYS A 477 -5.93 16.80 -15.59
CA LYS A 477 -6.87 16.35 -14.56
C LYS A 477 -8.03 15.60 -15.20
N LEU A 478 -8.69 14.74 -14.43
CA LEU A 478 -10.02 14.25 -14.76
C LEU A 478 -11.03 15.31 -14.31
N ALA A 479 -11.65 16.03 -15.25
CA ALA A 479 -12.45 17.23 -14.93
C ALA A 479 -13.97 17.06 -15.04
N ASN A 480 -14.42 15.99 -15.69
CA ASN A 480 -15.83 15.64 -15.79
C ASN A 480 -15.93 14.13 -15.90
N ILE A 481 -16.93 13.57 -15.24
CA ILE A 481 -17.21 12.16 -15.28
C ILE A 481 -18.72 11.96 -15.31
N SER A 482 -19.19 11.27 -16.34
CA SER A 482 -20.61 11.09 -16.65
C SER A 482 -20.88 9.62 -16.93
N THR A 483 -21.80 8.98 -16.21
CA THR A 483 -22.15 7.57 -16.50
C THR A 483 -23.59 7.44 -16.94
N ARG A 484 -23.79 6.85 -18.11
CA ARG A 484 -25.11 6.54 -18.67
C ARG A 484 -25.42 5.07 -18.50
N VAL A 485 -26.56 4.77 -17.87
CA VAL A 485 -27.11 3.41 -17.78
C VAL A 485 -28.64 3.43 -17.69
N PHE A 486 -29.27 2.29 -17.95
CA PHE A 486 -30.68 2.08 -17.67
C PHE A 486 -30.88 1.80 -16.17
N VAL A 487 -31.54 2.70 -15.46
CA VAL A 487 -31.85 2.58 -14.03
C VAL A 487 -33.13 1.78 -13.85
N GLN A 488 -33.09 0.76 -12.99
CA GLN A 488 -34.22 -0.13 -12.69
C GLN A 488 -34.82 0.20 -11.31
N SER A 489 -35.89 -0.51 -10.93
CA SER A 489 -36.52 -0.38 -9.61
C SER A 489 -35.67 -1.06 -8.52
N ASP A 490 -36.07 -0.87 -7.25
CA ASP A 490 -35.52 -1.57 -6.09
C ASP A 490 -34.01 -1.29 -5.87
N ASP A 491 -33.17 -2.32 -5.70
CA ASP A 491 -31.73 -2.15 -5.44
C ASP A 491 -30.89 -1.93 -6.71
N ASN A 492 -31.51 -1.99 -7.90
CA ASN A 492 -30.85 -1.91 -9.21
C ASN A 492 -30.75 -0.46 -9.72
N VAL A 493 -30.21 0.40 -8.86
CA VAL A 493 -30.07 1.84 -9.09
C VAL A 493 -28.74 2.21 -9.70
N LEU A 494 -28.65 3.41 -10.31
CA LEU A 494 -27.38 3.95 -10.81
C LEU A 494 -26.57 4.49 -9.62
N ILE A 495 -25.35 4.00 -9.46
CA ILE A 495 -24.46 4.40 -8.37
C ILE A 495 -23.16 4.94 -8.96
N GLY A 496 -22.91 6.24 -8.80
CA GLY A 496 -21.64 6.89 -9.10
C GLY A 496 -20.80 7.04 -7.83
N GLY A 497 -19.65 6.37 -7.76
CA GLY A 497 -18.66 6.55 -6.69
C GLY A 497 -17.71 7.69 -7.04
N LEU A 498 -17.35 8.50 -6.04
CA LEU A 498 -16.43 9.64 -6.16
C LEU A 498 -15.32 9.53 -5.11
N ILE A 499 -14.05 9.66 -5.50
CA ILE A 499 -12.94 9.84 -4.54
C ILE A 499 -12.32 11.22 -4.75
N VAL A 500 -12.34 12.02 -3.67
CA VAL A 500 -11.67 13.31 -3.60
C VAL A 500 -10.31 13.13 -2.93
N VAL A 501 -9.24 13.58 -3.59
CA VAL A 501 -7.88 13.55 -3.05
C VAL A 501 -7.27 14.95 -3.01
N GLY A 502 -6.25 15.11 -2.18
CA GLY A 502 -5.62 16.39 -1.87
C GLY A 502 -5.74 16.71 -0.39
N GLN A 503 -5.23 17.88 0.02
CA GLN A 503 -5.25 18.33 1.43
C GLN A 503 -6.39 19.33 1.73
N SER A 504 -7.19 19.68 0.74
CA SER A 504 -8.27 20.66 0.86
C SER A 504 -9.56 20.11 0.27
N ALA A 505 -10.68 20.67 0.70
CA ALA A 505 -11.97 20.27 0.14
C ALA A 505 -12.15 20.79 -1.29
N VAL A 506 -12.95 20.09 -2.09
CA VAL A 506 -13.35 20.46 -3.45
C VAL A 506 -14.81 20.89 -3.45
N ASP A 507 -15.12 22.07 -3.96
CA ASP A 507 -16.49 22.39 -4.32
C ASP A 507 -16.84 21.64 -5.60
N ALA A 508 -17.93 20.88 -5.60
CA ALA A 508 -18.39 20.17 -6.77
C ALA A 508 -19.92 20.15 -6.87
N ILE A 509 -20.41 19.95 -8.07
CA ILE A 509 -21.83 19.68 -8.35
C ILE A 509 -21.99 18.24 -8.85
N VAL A 510 -22.90 17.51 -8.23
CA VAL A 510 -23.38 16.20 -8.67
C VAL A 510 -24.75 16.38 -9.29
N ARG A 511 -24.99 15.86 -10.49
CA ARG A 511 -26.27 15.99 -11.21
C ARG A 511 -26.79 14.64 -11.66
N ALA A 512 -28.10 14.48 -11.65
CA ALA A 512 -28.81 13.36 -12.26
C ALA A 512 -29.67 13.89 -13.42
N ILE A 513 -29.33 13.50 -14.64
CA ILE A 513 -29.94 13.96 -15.89
C ILE A 513 -30.78 12.82 -16.47
N GLY A 514 -32.05 13.08 -16.72
CA GLY A 514 -32.99 12.13 -17.32
C GLY A 514 -33.74 12.82 -18.46
N PRO A 515 -34.64 13.76 -18.18
CA PRO A 515 -35.48 14.41 -19.20
C PRO A 515 -34.72 15.18 -20.30
N SER A 516 -33.50 15.64 -20.02
CA SER A 516 -32.66 16.29 -21.05
C SER A 516 -31.96 15.32 -22.00
N LEU A 517 -31.99 14.01 -21.73
CA LEU A 517 -31.35 13.01 -22.58
C LEU A 517 -32.14 12.80 -23.88
N THR A 518 -31.47 12.92 -25.01
CA THR A 518 -32.04 12.68 -26.34
C THR A 518 -31.93 11.20 -26.76
N VAL A 519 -32.26 10.28 -25.84
CA VAL A 519 -32.20 8.82 -26.06
C VAL A 519 -33.56 8.18 -25.81
N PRO A 520 -33.91 7.09 -26.51
CA PRO A 520 -35.12 6.32 -26.20
C PRO A 520 -35.12 5.83 -24.74
N GLY A 521 -36.25 5.97 -24.06
CA GLY A 521 -36.42 5.48 -22.67
C GLY A 521 -35.75 6.34 -21.61
N ALA A 522 -35.43 7.61 -21.89
CA ALA A 522 -34.93 8.56 -20.90
C ALA A 522 -35.85 8.63 -19.66
N MET A 523 -35.25 8.63 -18.48
CA MET A 523 -35.95 8.72 -17.20
C MET A 523 -36.67 10.07 -17.08
N ALA A 524 -37.95 10.03 -16.75
CA ALA A 524 -38.78 11.24 -16.69
C ALA A 524 -38.53 12.10 -15.44
N ASP A 525 -38.05 11.49 -14.35
CA ASP A 525 -37.93 12.16 -13.04
C ASP A 525 -36.84 11.50 -12.18
N PRO A 526 -35.54 11.83 -12.39
CA PRO A 526 -34.43 11.30 -11.61
C PRO A 526 -34.27 12.00 -10.25
N THR A 527 -34.23 11.23 -9.16
CA THR A 527 -33.80 11.64 -7.82
C THR A 527 -32.31 11.38 -7.60
N LEU A 528 -31.68 12.15 -6.72
CA LEU A 528 -30.27 12.04 -6.35
C LEU A 528 -30.09 12.00 -4.83
N GLU A 529 -29.36 11.01 -4.33
CA GLU A 529 -28.83 10.98 -2.97
C GLU A 529 -27.31 11.01 -3.00
N LEU A 530 -26.71 11.73 -2.07
CA LEU A 530 -25.27 11.77 -1.84
C LEU A 530 -24.95 11.19 -0.48
N ARG A 531 -24.01 10.24 -0.42
CA ARG A 531 -23.61 9.53 0.80
C ARG A 531 -22.10 9.57 0.99
N ASP A 532 -21.64 9.54 2.23
CA ASP A 532 -20.22 9.39 2.56
C ASP A 532 -19.75 7.92 2.52
N ALA A 533 -18.48 7.69 2.83
CA ALA A 533 -17.85 6.37 2.86
C ALA A 533 -18.52 5.38 3.85
N SER A 534 -19.22 5.88 4.88
CA SER A 534 -19.97 5.06 5.84
C SER A 534 -21.39 4.70 5.36
N GLY A 535 -21.80 5.25 4.22
CA GLY A 535 -23.16 5.14 3.69
C GLY A 535 -24.15 6.14 4.29
N THR A 536 -23.69 7.08 5.13
CA THR A 536 -24.52 8.12 5.73
C THR A 536 -24.99 9.10 4.66
N LEU A 537 -26.29 9.45 4.67
CA LEU A 537 -26.86 10.44 3.75
C LEU A 537 -26.35 11.84 4.10
N LEU A 538 -25.64 12.45 3.17
CA LEU A 538 -25.13 13.82 3.27
C LEU A 538 -26.15 14.81 2.71
N ALA A 539 -26.73 14.50 1.56
CA ALA A 539 -27.70 15.35 0.89
C ALA A 539 -28.61 14.53 -0.03
N SER A 540 -29.80 15.05 -0.33
CA SER A 540 -30.67 14.50 -1.36
C SER A 540 -31.36 15.61 -2.13
N ASN A 541 -31.68 15.35 -3.39
CA ASN A 541 -32.42 16.25 -4.26
C ASN A 541 -33.32 15.44 -5.19
N ASP A 542 -34.44 16.03 -5.58
CA ASP A 542 -35.44 15.43 -6.48
C ASP A 542 -35.68 16.37 -7.69
N ASN A 543 -35.84 17.66 -7.40
CA ASN A 543 -35.93 18.71 -8.41
C ASN A 543 -34.87 19.78 -8.13
N TRP A 544 -33.97 20.06 -9.07
CA TRP A 544 -32.76 20.85 -8.80
C TRP A 544 -33.06 22.28 -8.32
N ARG A 545 -34.23 22.83 -8.66
CA ARG A 545 -34.69 24.15 -8.18
C ARG A 545 -35.25 24.15 -6.76
N SER A 546 -35.46 22.99 -6.14
CA SER A 546 -36.18 22.86 -4.87
C SER A 546 -35.40 23.33 -3.64
N THR A 547 -34.07 23.23 -3.65
CA THR A 547 -33.24 23.49 -2.46
C THR A 547 -32.08 24.45 -2.71
N GLN A 548 -31.31 24.26 -3.78
CA GLN A 548 -30.05 24.98 -4.03
C GLN A 548 -30.09 25.78 -5.34
N GLN A 549 -31.26 26.24 -5.79
CA GLN A 549 -31.47 26.84 -7.12
C GLN A 549 -30.42 27.87 -7.50
N THR A 550 -30.17 28.87 -6.65
CA THR A 550 -29.19 29.93 -6.92
C THR A 550 -27.77 29.36 -7.05
N ALA A 551 -27.32 28.57 -6.06
CA ALA A 551 -25.99 27.98 -6.07
C ALA A 551 -25.76 27.05 -7.27
N ILE A 552 -26.79 26.30 -7.70
CA ILE A 552 -26.74 25.44 -8.89
C ILE A 552 -26.63 26.27 -10.17
N ILE A 553 -27.37 27.38 -10.29
CA ILE A 553 -27.24 28.30 -11.43
C ILE A 553 -25.84 28.90 -11.50
N ASP A 554 -25.30 29.31 -10.35
CA ASP A 554 -23.98 29.96 -10.24
C ASP A 554 -22.83 29.02 -10.68
N THR A 555 -23.05 27.70 -10.71
CA THR A 555 -22.06 26.74 -11.27
C THR A 555 -21.85 26.86 -12.79
N GLY A 556 -22.78 27.49 -13.51
CA GLY A 556 -22.79 27.54 -14.98
C GLY A 556 -23.16 26.21 -15.67
N VAL A 557 -23.37 25.14 -14.91
CA VAL A 557 -23.80 23.82 -15.38
C VAL A 557 -25.08 23.39 -14.64
N ALA A 558 -26.10 24.24 -14.57
CA ALA A 558 -27.41 23.84 -14.06
C ALA A 558 -28.08 22.81 -15.00
N PRO A 559 -28.86 21.84 -14.48
CA PRO A 559 -29.73 21.02 -15.31
C PRO A 559 -30.73 21.90 -16.11
N THR A 560 -31.15 21.44 -17.29
CA THR A 560 -32.00 22.25 -18.18
C THR A 560 -33.50 22.00 -17.99
N ARG A 561 -33.85 20.89 -17.32
CA ARG A 561 -35.24 20.52 -17.01
C ARG A 561 -35.44 20.53 -15.50
N ASP A 562 -36.57 21.05 -15.05
CA ASP A 562 -36.84 21.25 -13.62
C ASP A 562 -36.92 19.93 -12.82
N ALA A 563 -37.35 18.85 -13.49
CA ALA A 563 -37.42 17.48 -12.96
C ALA A 563 -36.07 16.74 -12.87
N GLU A 564 -34.96 17.42 -13.15
CA GLU A 564 -33.63 16.85 -12.95
C GLU A 564 -33.12 17.16 -11.54
N SER A 565 -32.29 16.31 -10.97
CA SER A 565 -31.73 16.53 -9.64
C SER A 565 -30.31 17.07 -9.70
N ALA A 566 -29.96 17.95 -8.76
CA ALA A 566 -28.57 18.37 -8.57
C ALA A 566 -28.26 18.71 -7.11
N ILE A 567 -27.03 18.44 -6.69
CA ILE A 567 -26.50 18.76 -5.36
C ILE A 567 -25.17 19.48 -5.57
N VAL A 568 -25.07 20.71 -5.06
CA VAL A 568 -23.79 21.44 -4.96
C VAL A 568 -23.27 21.27 -3.53
N THR A 569 -22.04 20.80 -3.35
CA THR A 569 -21.47 20.67 -2.01
C THR A 569 -19.95 20.72 -2.04
N THR A 570 -19.39 20.98 -0.86
CA THR A 570 -17.96 20.94 -0.60
C THR A 570 -17.59 19.53 -0.11
N PHE A 571 -16.71 18.85 -0.84
CA PHE A 571 -16.22 17.52 -0.53
C PHE A 571 -14.84 17.57 0.11
N SER A 572 -14.73 17.17 1.36
CA SER A 572 -13.41 16.88 1.96
C SER A 572 -12.74 15.70 1.27
N PRO A 573 -11.41 15.53 1.39
CA PRO A 573 -10.75 14.32 0.92
C PRO A 573 -11.40 13.05 1.50
N GLY A 574 -11.75 12.10 0.64
CA GLY A 574 -12.53 10.92 1.03
C GLY A 574 -13.34 10.31 -0.10
N SER A 575 -14.06 9.24 0.22
CA SER A 575 -14.93 8.51 -0.73
C SER A 575 -16.40 8.86 -0.51
N TYR A 576 -17.12 9.03 -1.62
CA TYR A 576 -18.51 9.45 -1.67
C TYR A 576 -19.29 8.60 -2.67
N THR A 577 -20.59 8.49 -2.46
CA THR A 577 -21.50 7.72 -3.31
C THR A 577 -22.70 8.57 -3.70
N ALA A 578 -22.87 8.80 -4.99
CA ALA A 578 -24.07 9.36 -5.59
C ALA A 578 -25.00 8.22 -6.03
N ILE A 579 -26.25 8.22 -5.57
CA ILE A 579 -27.27 7.23 -5.92
C ILE A 579 -28.37 7.93 -6.71
N VAL A 580 -28.63 7.46 -7.92
CA VAL A 580 -29.70 7.96 -8.80
C VAL A 580 -30.81 6.94 -8.91
N ARG A 581 -32.05 7.38 -8.64
CA ARG A 581 -33.27 6.56 -8.76
C ARG A 581 -34.32 7.30 -9.57
N GLY A 582 -35.33 6.60 -10.08
CA GLY A 582 -36.53 7.27 -10.58
C GLY A 582 -37.49 7.59 -9.43
N ALA A 583 -38.09 8.78 -9.43
CA ALA A 583 -39.13 9.14 -8.48
C ALA A 583 -40.25 8.08 -8.51
N ASN A 584 -40.77 7.73 -7.33
CA ASN A 584 -41.78 6.68 -7.14
C ASN A 584 -41.40 5.30 -7.69
N GLY A 585 -40.11 4.99 -7.83
CA GLY A 585 -39.63 3.69 -8.34
C GLY A 585 -39.75 3.53 -9.85
N THR A 586 -39.85 4.64 -10.59
CA THR A 586 -39.83 4.62 -12.06
C THR A 586 -38.47 4.19 -12.61
N THR A 587 -38.46 3.65 -13.82
CA THR A 587 -37.26 3.15 -14.50
C THR A 587 -37.00 3.96 -15.77
N GLY A 588 -35.76 3.94 -16.25
CA GLY A 588 -35.38 4.66 -17.46
C GLY A 588 -33.89 4.94 -17.53
N VAL A 589 -33.43 5.47 -18.67
CA VAL A 589 -32.03 5.88 -18.85
C VAL A 589 -31.81 7.19 -18.10
N ALA A 590 -30.85 7.21 -17.19
CA ALA A 590 -30.37 8.42 -16.53
C ALA A 590 -28.84 8.50 -16.62
N VAL A 591 -28.32 9.72 -16.46
CA VAL A 591 -26.89 10.00 -16.36
C VAL A 591 -26.61 10.62 -15.00
N VAL A 592 -25.62 10.10 -14.29
CA VAL A 592 -25.03 10.80 -13.13
C VAL A 592 -23.76 11.50 -13.58
N GLU A 593 -23.61 12.77 -13.21
CA GLU A 593 -22.45 13.59 -13.59
C GLU A 593 -21.86 14.27 -12.35
N VAL A 594 -20.54 14.39 -12.30
CA VAL A 594 -19.83 15.17 -11.27
C VAL A 594 -18.91 16.17 -11.93
N TYR A 595 -19.09 17.45 -11.58
CA TYR A 595 -18.20 18.54 -12.01
C TYR A 595 -17.55 19.16 -10.80
N GLN A 596 -16.22 19.20 -10.81
CA GLN A 596 -15.47 20.03 -9.88
C GLN A 596 -15.68 21.51 -10.25
N LEU A 597 -16.05 22.31 -9.26
CA LEU A 597 -16.19 23.76 -9.32
C LEU A 597 -14.83 24.37 -8.88
N ASN A 598 -14.40 25.41 -9.59
CA ASN A 598 -13.11 26.07 -9.32
C ASN A 598 -13.24 27.22 -8.34
#